data_AF-A0A831M358-F1
#
_entry.id   AF-A0A831M358-F1
#
_cell.length_a   1.000
_cell.length_b   1.000
_cell.length_c   1.000
_cell.angle_alpha   90.00
_cell.angle_beta   90.00
_cell.angle_gamma   90.00
#
_symmetry.space_group_name_H-M   'P 1'
#
loop_
_entity.id
_entity.type
_entity.pdbx_description
1 polymer ?
#
loop_
_entity_poly.entity_id
_entity_poly.type
_entity_poly.pdbx_seq_one_letter_code
_entity_poly.pdbx_strand_id
1 'polypeptide(L)' 'MTRRLSEAEGYALLAKYGIRVPKHHIAASRADAGAFADAIGYPVVLKVVSPDIVHKS' A
#
# COMPACT_ATOMS: atom_id res chain seq x y z
N MET A 1 -4.56 10.37 22.53
CA MET A 1 -5.16 10.00 21.23
C MET A 1 -4.22 9.06 20.50
N THR A 2 -4.67 7.88 20.09
CA THR A 2 -3.85 6.92 19.36
C THR A 2 -4.02 7.15 17.85
N ARG A 3 -2.92 7.44 17.15
CA ARG A 3 -2.92 7.62 15.68
C ARG A 3 -2.96 6.24 15.00
N ARG A 4 -3.85 6.07 14.01
CA ARG A 4 -3.86 4.88 13.14
C ARG A 4 -2.86 5.07 12.00
N LEU A 5 -2.15 4.00 11.65
CA LEU A 5 -1.28 3.97 10.48
C LEU A 5 -2.09 3.54 9.26
N SER A 6 -1.80 4.12 8.10
CA SER A 6 -2.15 3.52 6.81
C SER A 6 -1.39 2.22 6.57
N GLU A 7 -1.83 1.41 5.59
CA GLU A 7 -1.14 0.17 5.22
C GLU A 7 0.33 0.42 4.82
N ALA A 8 0.58 1.47 4.02
CA ALA A 8 1.93 1.85 3.60
C ALA A 8 2.82 2.30 4.78
N GLU A 9 2.28 3.08 5.72
CA GLU A 9 3.01 3.44 6.95
C GLU A 9 3.30 2.21 7.82
N GLY A 10 2.34 1.28 7.91
CA GLY A 10 2.52 0.01 8.60
C GLY A 10 3.62 -0.83 7.96
N TYR A 11 3.65 -0.93 6.63
CA TYR A 11 4.70 -1.63 5.91
C TYR A 11 6.08 -0.97 6.08
N ALA A 12 6.15 0.35 6.03
CA ALA A 12 7.40 1.07 6.29
C ALA A 12 7.92 0.81 7.71
N LEU A 13 7.04 0.78 8.70
CA LEU A 13 7.38 0.44 10.08
C LEU A 13 7.92 -0.99 10.18
N LEU A 14 7.22 -1.98 9.62
CA LEU A 14 7.64 -3.39 9.65
C LEU A 14 9.00 -3.58 8.96
N ALA A 15 9.19 -2.98 7.79
CA ALA A 15 10.45 -3.03 7.04
C ALA A 15 11.62 -2.45 7.84
N LYS A 16 11.39 -1.38 8.61
CA LYS A 16 12.41 -0.79 9.51
C LYS A 16 12.91 -1.78 10.58
N TYR A 17 12.07 -2.74 10.98
CA TYR A 17 12.45 -3.81 11.92
C TYR A 17 12.91 -5.10 11.22
N GLY A 18 13.19 -5.05 9.91
CA GLY A 18 13.65 -6.21 9.13
C GLY A 18 12.54 -7.23 8.83
N ILE A 19 11.27 -6.90 9.10
CA ILE A 19 10.15 -7.76 8.75
C ILE A 19 9.85 -7.57 7.27
N ARG A 20 9.85 -8.67 6.51
CA ARG A 20 9.54 -8.65 5.08
C ARG A 20 8.08 -8.24 4.86
N VAL A 21 7.87 -7.31 3.94
CA VAL A 21 6.55 -6.81 3.53
C VAL A 21 6.35 -7.02 2.02
N PRO A 22 5.11 -7.06 1.51
CA PRO A 22 4.87 -7.09 0.08
C PRO A 22 5.46 -5.87 -0.62
N LYS A 23 5.93 -6.06 -1.86
CA LYS A 23 6.21 -4.92 -2.75
C LYS A 23 4.90 -4.16 -2.99
N HIS A 24 4.92 -2.86 -2.83
CA HIS A 24 3.72 -2.02 -2.91
C HIS A 24 4.09 -0.61 -3.39
N HIS A 25 3.08 0.12 -3.85
CA HIS A 25 3.20 1.51 -4.31
C HIS A 25 1.89 2.25 -4.02
N ILE A 26 2.01 3.52 -3.61
CA ILE A 26 0.84 4.41 -3.49
C ILE A 26 0.71 5.14 -4.81
N ALA A 27 -0.29 4.73 -5.60
CA ALA A 27 -0.58 5.39 -6.86
C ALA A 27 -1.51 6.60 -6.67
N ALA A 28 -1.16 7.73 -7.28
CA ALA A 28 -1.98 8.95 -7.26
C ALA A 28 -2.85 9.12 -8.52
N SER A 29 -2.69 8.25 -9.52
CA SER A 29 -3.46 8.28 -10.76
C SER A 29 -3.62 6.88 -11.35
N ARG A 30 -4.56 6.75 -12.29
CA ARG A 30 -4.77 5.49 -13.03
C ARG A 30 -3.54 5.08 -13.84
N ALA A 31 -2.86 6.04 -14.46
CA ALA A 31 -1.68 5.77 -15.27
C ALA A 31 -0.51 5.26 -14.41
N ASP A 32 -0.27 5.91 -13.26
CA ASP A 32 0.73 5.51 -12.28
C ASP A 32 0.44 4.12 -11.69
N ALA A 33 -0.82 3.84 -11.34
CA ALA A 33 -1.25 2.52 -10.88
C ALA A 33 -0.99 1.43 -11.92
N GLY A 34 -1.30 1.70 -13.20
CA GLY A 34 -1.06 0.78 -14.31
C GLY A 34 0.43 0.52 -14.54
N ALA A 35 1.23 1.58 -14.60
CA ALA A 35 2.68 1.46 -14.80
C ALA A 35 3.35 0.63 -13.69
N PHE A 36 2.94 0.82 -12.44
CA PHE A 36 3.47 0.01 -11.34
C PHE A 36 2.97 -1.43 -11.39
N ALA A 37 1.71 -1.67 -11.74
CA ALA A 37 1.16 -3.02 -11.89
C ALA A 37 1.92 -3.84 -12.96
N ASP A 38 2.25 -3.21 -14.09
CA ASP A 38 3.05 -3.84 -15.15
C ASP A 38 4.48 -4.14 -14.67
N ALA A 39 5.08 -3.25 -13.87
CA ALA A 39 6.44 -3.41 -13.35
C ALA A 39 6.57 -4.45 -12.23
N ILE A 40 5.58 -4.54 -11.33
CA ILE A 40 5.58 -5.50 -10.22
C ILE A 40 5.16 -6.92 -10.67
N GLY A 41 4.35 -7.02 -11.72
CA GLY A 41 3.82 -8.26 -12.28
C GLY A 41 2.44 -8.65 -11.72
N TYR A 42 1.66 -9.36 -12.54
CA TYR A 42 0.31 -9.81 -12.23
C TYR A 42 0.26 -11.22 -11.61
N PRO A 43 -0.77 -11.57 -10.82
CA PRO A 43 -1.93 -10.74 -10.43
C PRO A 43 -1.59 -9.68 -9.37
N VAL A 44 -2.33 -8.57 -9.38
CA VAL A 44 -2.18 -7.46 -8.42
C VAL A 44 -3.46 -7.19 -7.63
N VAL A 45 -3.31 -6.58 -6.46
CA VAL A 45 -4.42 -6.06 -5.64
C VAL A 45 -4.34 -4.54 -5.64
N LEU A 46 -5.46 -3.87 -5.92
CA LEU A 46 -5.60 -2.42 -5.79
C LEU A 46 -6.50 -2.10 -4.61
N LYS A 47 -5.99 -1.33 -3.64
CA LYS A 47 -6.75 -0.87 -2.48
C LYS A 47 -6.83 0.65 -2.45
N VAL A 48 -7.99 1.17 -2.05
CA VAL A 48 -8.14 2.61 -1.79
C VAL A 48 -7.44 2.98 -0.48
N VAL A 49 -6.65 4.05 -0.49
CA VAL A 49 -6.05 4.63 0.70
C VAL A 49 -6.88 5.83 1.11
N SER A 50 -7.63 5.72 2.20
CA SER A 50 -8.48 6.80 2.73
C SER A 50 -8.58 6.73 4.25
N PRO A 51 -8.47 7.85 4.97
CA PRO A 51 -8.64 7.88 6.43
C PRO A 51 -10.07 7.52 6.86
N ASP A 52 -11.06 7.72 5.98
CA ASP A 52 -12.47 7.45 6.25
C ASP A 52 -12.83 5.97 6.09
N ILE A 53 -11.92 5.17 5.55
CA ILE A 53 -12.12 3.77 5.19
C ILE A 53 -11.09 2.93 5.93
N VAL A 54 -11.48 2.48 7.12
CA VAL A 54 -10.54 1.85 8.08
C VAL A 54 -10.30 0.37 7.79
N HIS A 55 -11.31 -0.37 7.34
CA HIS A 55 -11.22 -1.80 7.00
C HIS A 55 -11.86 -2.05 5.63
N LYS A 56 -11.05 -2.55 4.69
CA LYS A 56 -11.48 -3.07 3.39
C LYS A 56 -10.63 -4.30 3.07
N SER A 57 -11.30 -5.35 2.59
CA SER A 57 -10.71 -6.59 2.09
C SER A 57 -9.97 -6.35 0.79
#